data_AF-A0A0Q1BI47-F1
#
_entry.id   AF-A0A0Q1BI47-F1
#
_cell.length_a   1.000
_cell.length_b   1.000
_cell.length_c   1.000
_cell.angle_alpha   90.00
_cell.angle_beta   90.00
_cell.angle_gamma   90.00
#
_symmetry.space_group_name_H-M   'P 1'
#
loop_
_entity.id
_entity.type
_entity.pdbx_description
1 polymer ?
#
loop_
_entity_poly.entity_id
_entity_poly.type
_entity_poly.pdbx_seq_one_letter_code
_entity_poly.pdbx_strand_id
1 'polypeptide(L)'
;MKLIELVKHLKSVKESEKFTNTQLSDIEYDLIDMYMIEKVDLDSDIVFFDAEKTPNKLIVEIEGVTYENLFPLNMAQDMVEEFVTTKASASDLEIAEFLINYRAKDA
;
A
#
# COMPACT_ATOMS: atom_id res chain seq x y z
N MET A 1 1.17 4.18 -9.93
CA MET A 1 0.83 5.33 -9.06
C MET A 1 1.82 5.32 -7.91
N LYS A 2 2.19 6.49 -7.38
CA LYS A 2 3.17 6.55 -6.29
C LYS A 2 2.49 6.38 -4.93
N LEU A 3 3.26 5.93 -3.92
CA LEU A 3 2.75 5.78 -2.55
C LEU A 3 2.17 7.07 -1.98
N ILE A 4 2.85 8.20 -2.23
CA ILE A 4 2.39 9.52 -1.81
C ILE A 4 1.02 9.90 -2.38
N GLU A 5 0.67 9.38 -3.57
CA GLU A 5 -0.64 9.59 -4.18
C GLU A 5 -1.69 8.70 -3.52
N LEU A 6 -1.34 7.44 -3.25
CA LEU A 6 -2.21 6.47 -2.60
C LEU A 6 -2.59 6.88 -1.17
N VAL A 7 -1.63 7.41 -0.40
CA VAL A 7 -1.83 7.83 1.00
C VAL A 7 -3.07 8.71 1.19
N LYS A 8 -3.40 9.55 0.20
CA LYS A 8 -4.59 10.42 0.25
C LYS A 8 -5.90 9.65 0.37
N HIS A 9 -5.92 8.41 -0.10
CA HIS A 9 -7.07 7.52 -0.04
C HIS A 9 -7.08 6.64 1.20
N LEU A 10 -5.98 6.55 1.94
CA LEU A 10 -5.83 5.67 3.11
C LEU A 10 -6.11 6.37 4.44
N LYS A 11 -6.51 7.65 4.41
CA LYS A 11 -6.73 8.45 5.64
C LYS A 11 -7.98 8.06 6.42
N SER A 12 -8.87 7.27 5.81
CA SER A 12 -10.00 6.65 6.47
C SER A 12 -10.46 5.42 5.70
N VAL A 13 -11.08 4.47 6.40
CA VAL A 13 -11.74 3.29 5.80
C VAL A 13 -12.63 3.70 4.62
N LYS A 14 -13.47 4.72 4.82
CA LYS A 14 -14.43 5.18 3.80
C LYS A 14 -13.75 5.68 2.52
N GLU A 15 -12.64 6.40 2.63
CA GLU A 15 -11.90 6.87 1.45
C GLU A 15 -11.19 5.72 0.73
N SER A 16 -10.69 4.76 1.51
CA SER A 16 -9.99 3.57 1.01
C SER A 16 -10.95 2.67 0.25
N GLU A 17 -12.09 2.32 0.85
CA GLU A 17 -13.18 1.57 0.20
C GLU A 17 -13.69 2.28 -1.07
N LYS A 18 -13.80 3.61 -1.06
CA LYS A 18 -14.20 4.35 -2.25
C LYS A 18 -13.17 4.21 -3.37
N PHE A 19 -11.89 4.30 -3.04
CA PHE A 19 -10.81 4.11 -4.00
C PHE A 19 -10.81 2.70 -4.58
N THR A 20 -10.90 1.66 -3.74
CA THR A 20 -10.88 0.26 -4.19
C THR A 20 -12.09 -0.08 -5.02
N ASN A 21 -13.30 0.33 -4.63
CA ASN A 21 -14.52 0.11 -5.42
C ASN A 21 -14.46 0.79 -6.80
N THR A 22 -13.64 1.84 -6.97
CA THR A 22 -13.51 2.56 -8.24
C THR A 22 -12.37 2.01 -9.11
N GLN A 23 -11.24 1.65 -8.50
CA GLN A 23 -10.00 1.30 -9.21
C GLN A 23 -9.70 -0.20 -9.23
N LEU A 24 -10.24 -0.95 -8.28
CA LEU A 24 -9.90 -2.35 -7.97
C LEU A 24 -11.19 -3.17 -7.72
N SER A 25 -12.25 -2.89 -8.49
CA SER A 25 -13.59 -3.46 -8.26
C SER A 25 -13.68 -4.99 -8.32
N ASP A 26 -12.66 -5.64 -8.88
CA ASP A 26 -12.61 -7.09 -9.06
C ASP A 26 -11.91 -7.82 -7.90
N ILE A 27 -11.43 -7.09 -6.88
CA ILE A 27 -10.72 -7.63 -5.72
C ILE A 27 -11.42 -7.15 -4.44
N GLU A 28 -11.71 -8.07 -3.52
CA GLU A 28 -12.28 -7.70 -2.21
C GLU A 28 -11.26 -6.90 -1.40
N TYR A 29 -11.73 -5.90 -0.63
CA TYR A 29 -10.87 -4.97 0.11
C TYR A 29 -9.81 -5.67 0.97
N ASP A 30 -10.21 -6.73 1.68
CA ASP A 30 -9.34 -7.50 2.57
C ASP A 30 -8.37 -8.45 1.84
N LEU A 31 -8.52 -8.59 0.52
CA LEU A 31 -7.67 -9.44 -0.33
C LEU A 31 -6.71 -8.62 -1.21
N ILE A 32 -6.64 -7.30 -1.02
CA ILE A 32 -5.73 -6.45 -1.80
C ILE A 32 -4.37 -6.39 -1.10
N ASP A 33 -3.36 -6.98 -1.73
CA ASP A 33 -1.97 -6.75 -1.38
C ASP A 33 -1.36 -5.62 -2.22
N MET A 34 -0.55 -4.79 -1.58
CA MET A 34 0.22 -3.73 -2.24
C MET A 34 1.66 -4.17 -2.43
N TYR A 35 2.14 -4.03 -3.65
CA TYR A 35 3.53 -4.26 -4.03
C TYR A 35 4.13 -3.03 -4.69
N MET A 36 5.46 -2.93 -4.64
CA MET A 36 6.22 -1.91 -5.35
C MET A 36 7.07 -2.55 -6.43
N ILE A 37 7.13 -1.92 -7.60
CA ILE A 37 7.97 -2.37 -8.72
C ILE A 37 9.44 -2.30 -8.31
N GLU A 38 10.17 -3.38 -8.56
CA GLU A 38 11.58 -3.63 -8.26
C GLU A 38 11.95 -3.64 -6.77
N LYS A 39 11.63 -2.56 -6.04
CA LYS A 39 11.99 -2.38 -4.63
C LYS A 39 10.99 -1.50 -3.88
N VAL A 40 10.93 -1.66 -2.57
CA VAL A 40 10.20 -0.77 -1.66
C VAL A 40 10.94 0.58 -1.54
N ASP A 41 10.46 1.59 -2.27
CA ASP A 41 11.05 2.92 -2.37
C ASP A 41 9.96 3.96 -2.73
N LEU A 42 10.15 5.23 -2.36
CA LEU A 42 9.19 6.30 -2.67
C LEU A 42 9.08 6.58 -4.18
N ASP A 43 10.17 6.34 -4.91
CA ASP A 43 10.23 6.51 -6.35
C ASP A 43 9.65 5.31 -7.11
N SER A 44 9.33 4.20 -6.42
CA SER A 44 8.72 3.02 -7.02
C SER A 44 7.21 3.20 -7.23
N ASP A 45 6.68 2.60 -8.29
CA ASP A 45 5.24 2.55 -8.52
C ASP A 45 4.60 1.41 -7.73
N ILE A 46 3.40 1.68 -7.21
CA ILE A 46 2.55 0.69 -6.54
C ILE A 46 1.73 -0.08 -7.58
N VAL A 47 1.66 -1.39 -7.35
CA VAL A 47 0.77 -2.33 -8.02
C VAL A 47 -0.04 -3.06 -6.97
N PHE A 48 -1.31 -3.34 -7.27
CA PHE A 48 -2.21 -4.07 -6.40
C PHE A 48 -2.41 -5.46 -6.95
N PHE A 49 -2.34 -6.45 -6.07
CA PHE A 49 -2.59 -7.84 -6.43
C PHE A 49 -3.64 -8.44 -5.50
N ASP A 50 -4.37 -9.40 -6.06
CA ASP A 50 -5.28 -10.25 -5.31
C ASP A 50 -4.45 -11.29 -4.54
N ALA A 51 -4.51 -11.23 -3.21
CA ALA A 51 -3.77 -12.08 -2.29
C ALA A 51 -4.12 -13.57 -2.45
N GLU A 52 -5.31 -13.92 -2.96
CA GLU A 52 -5.66 -15.31 -3.25
C GLU A 52 -4.99 -15.84 -4.53
N LYS A 53 -4.68 -14.94 -5.47
CA LYS A 53 -4.09 -15.28 -6.77
C LYS A 53 -2.58 -15.12 -6.79
N THR A 54 -2.00 -14.49 -5.76
CA THR A 54 -0.58 -14.12 -5.74
C THR A 54 0.17 -15.00 -4.76
N PRO A 55 1.41 -15.42 -5.08
CA PRO A 55 2.23 -16.14 -4.12
C PRO A 55 2.42 -15.27 -2.86
N ASN A 56 2.08 -15.80 -1.69
CA ASN A 56 2.34 -15.14 -0.40
C ASN A 56 3.85 -15.10 -0.11
N LYS A 57 4.55 -14.17 -0.76
CA LYS A 57 6.01 -14.00 -0.71
C LYS A 57 6.35 -12.51 -0.63
N LEU A 58 7.43 -12.22 0.09
CA LEU A 58 7.97 -10.85 0.16
C LEU A 58 8.37 -10.32 -1.22
N ILE A 59 8.90 -11.19 -2.08
CA ILE A 59 9.29 -10.84 -3.45
C ILE A 59 8.63 -11.83 -4.41
N VAL A 60 7.97 -11.29 -5.44
CA VAL A 60 7.40 -12.07 -6.54
C VAL A 60 7.97 -11.58 -7.87
N GLU A 61 8.02 -12.48 -8.85
CA GLU A 61 8.38 -12.14 -10.22
C GLU A 61 7.22 -12.54 -11.13
N ILE A 62 6.71 -11.58 -11.90
CA ILE A 62 5.61 -11.77 -12.84
C ILE A 62 6.06 -11.16 -14.16
N GLU A 63 6.09 -11.99 -15.21
CA GLU A 63 6.51 -11.58 -16.57
C GLU A 63 7.93 -10.94 -16.63
N GLY A 64 8.85 -11.39 -15.76
CA GLY A 64 10.21 -10.87 -15.69
C GLY A 64 10.35 -9.53 -14.96
N VAL A 65 9.28 -9.02 -14.36
CA VAL A 65 9.30 -7.85 -13.47
C VAL A 65 9.24 -8.32 -12.03
N THR A 66 10.15 -7.82 -11.21
CA THR A 66 10.18 -8.08 -9.77
C THR A 66 9.27 -7.11 -9.04
N TYR A 67 8.54 -7.61 -8.06
CA TYR A 67 7.68 -6.83 -7.18
C TYR A 67 7.99 -7.18 -5.73
N GLU A 68 8.19 -6.17 -4.91
CA GLU A 68 8.43 -6.32 -3.48
C GLU A 68 7.17 -5.94 -2.70
N ASN A 69 6.72 -6.82 -1.82
CA ASN A 69 5.52 -6.64 -1.03
C ASN A 69 5.74 -5.51 -0.02
N LEU A 70 4.84 -4.53 -0.06
CA LEU A 70 4.79 -3.46 0.93
C LEU A 70 3.94 -3.92 2.12
N PHE A 71 2.61 -3.98 1.97
CA PHE A 71 1.65 -4.45 2.98
C PHE A 71 0.33 -4.88 2.32
N PRO A 72 -0.53 -5.65 3.01
CA PRO A 72 -1.95 -5.66 2.75
C PRO A 72 -2.53 -4.23 2.83
N LEU A 73 -3.50 -3.92 1.97
CA LEU A 73 -4.09 -2.58 1.87
C LEU A 73 -4.77 -2.15 3.17
N ASN A 74 -5.53 -3.06 3.80
CA ASN A 74 -6.22 -2.80 5.05
C ASN A 74 -5.23 -2.46 6.19
N MET A 75 -4.13 -3.19 6.29
CA MET A 75 -3.06 -2.90 7.26
C MET A 75 -2.46 -1.51 7.03
N ALA A 76 -2.13 -1.16 5.79
CA ALA A 76 -1.61 0.17 5.51
C ALA A 76 -2.63 1.27 5.79
N GLN A 77 -3.92 1.03 5.52
CA GLN A 77 -4.97 1.97 5.87
C GLN A 77 -5.08 2.19 7.37
N ASP A 78 -5.08 1.13 8.17
CA ASP A 78 -5.11 1.20 9.64
C ASP A 78 -3.91 2.02 10.15
N MET A 79 -2.70 1.73 9.63
CA MET A 79 -1.48 2.45 9.99
C MET A 79 -1.55 3.94 9.64
N VAL A 80 -2.09 4.28 8.47
CA VAL A 80 -2.25 5.68 8.04
C VAL A 80 -3.27 6.40 8.91
N GLU A 81 -4.41 5.77 9.19
CA GLU A 81 -5.47 6.33 10.04
C GLU A 81 -4.97 6.61 11.47
N GLU A 82 -4.22 5.67 12.06
CA GLU A 82 -3.57 5.86 13.36
C GLU A 82 -2.55 7.01 13.32
N PHE A 83 -1.73 7.07 12.26
CA PHE A 83 -0.70 8.09 12.12
C PHE A 83 -1.29 9.49 12.01
N VAL A 84 -2.33 9.69 11.19
CA VAL A 84 -3.00 11.00 11.05
C VAL A 84 -3.79 11.38 12.30
N THR A 85 -4.32 10.41 13.04
CA THR A 85 -4.97 10.65 14.33
C THR A 85 -3.97 11.16 15.37
N THR A 86 -2.76 10.61 15.37
CA THR A 86 -1.68 11.00 16.29
C THR A 86 -0.99 12.30 15.86
N LYS A 87 -0.86 12.53 14.55
CA LYS A 87 -0.19 13.67 13.94
C LYS A 87 -1.08 14.29 12.85
N ALA A 88 -2.09 15.04 13.27
CA ALA A 88 -3.09 15.65 12.37
C ALA A 88 -2.52 16.56 11.27
N SER A 89 -1.32 17.13 11.47
CA SER A 89 -0.64 17.98 10.48
C SER A 89 0.38 17.23 9.62
N ALA A 90 0.37 15.90 9.61
CA ALA A 90 1.24 15.10 8.77
C ALA A 90 0.96 15.35 7.28
N SER A 91 2.03 15.59 6.53
CA SER A 91 1.97 15.61 5.07
C SER A 91 1.90 14.20 4.48
N ASP A 92 1.39 14.08 3.26
CA ASP A 92 1.32 12.80 2.55
C ASP A 92 2.72 12.17 2.37
N LEU A 93 3.76 13.01 2.20
CA LEU A 93 5.14 12.56 2.11
C LEU A 93 5.61 11.91 3.43
N GLU A 94 5.36 12.55 4.57
CA GLU A 94 5.75 12.01 5.88
C GLU A 94 5.06 10.67 6.17
N ILE A 95 3.81 10.51 5.74
CA ILE A 95 3.07 9.25 5.89
C ILE A 95 3.66 8.17 4.96
N ALA A 96 3.96 8.51 3.71
CA ALA A 96 4.59 7.58 2.78
C ALA A 96 5.98 7.13 3.29
N GLU A 97 6.79 8.07 3.78
CA GLU A 97 8.08 7.79 4.43
C GLU A 97 7.91 6.90 5.67
N PHE A 98 6.87 7.12 6.47
CA PHE A 98 6.55 6.28 7.62
C PHE A 98 6.29 4.82 7.21
N LEU A 99 5.46 4.59 6.18
CA LEU A 99 5.15 3.24 5.69
C LEU A 99 6.40 2.53 5.15
N ILE A 100 7.22 3.21 4.33
CA ILE A 100 8.48 2.66 3.80
C ILE A 100 9.44 2.31 4.96
N ASN A 101 9.62 3.22 5.91
CA ASN A 101 10.51 3.02 7.05
C ASN A 101 10.01 1.92 8.00
N TYR A 102 8.70 1.75 8.13
CA TYR A 102 8.12 0.65 8.89
C TYR A 102 8.46 -0.68 8.21
N ARG A 103 8.22 -0.78 6.89
CA ARG A 103 8.51 -2.01 6.13
C ARG A 103 9.97 -2.40 6.20
N ALA A 104 10.88 -1.44 6.04
CA ALA A 104 12.32 -1.67 6.11
C ALA A 104 12.83 -2.13 7.50
N LYS A 105 12.03 -1.97 8.56
CA LYS A 105 12.35 -2.46 9.92
C LYS A 105 11.71 -3.80 10.25
N ASP A 106 10.63 -4.14 9.54
CA ASP A 106 9.87 -5.37 9.69
C ASP A 106 10.48 -6.52 8.83
N ALA A 107 11.07 -6.17 7.68
CA ALA A 107 11.83 -7.07 6.80
C ALA A 107 13.20 -7.46 7.39
#